data_AF-A0A3G8GRD1-F1
#
_entry.id   AF-A0A3G8GRD1-F1
#
_cell.length_a   1.000
_cell.length_b   1.000
_cell.length_c   1.000
_cell.angle_alpha   90.00
_cell.angle_beta   90.00
_cell.angle_gamma   90.00
#
_symmetry.space_group_name_H-M   'P 1'
#
loop_
_entity.id
_entity.type
_entity.pdbx_description
1 polymer ?
#
loop_
_entity_poly.entity_id
_entity_poly.type
_entity_poly.pdbx_seq_one_letter_code
_entity_poly.pdbx_strand_id
1 'polypeptide(L)' 'MEDWTLQARGWVNERNFEIDTSPGEDGYRFQVRVLGFPLMRDSEVFASAEEARTGAVAFLERQFQAPVELE' A
#
# COMPACT_ATOMS: atom_id res chain seq x y z
N MET A 1 -14.22 11.03 7.44
CA MET A 1 -13.02 10.21 7.64
C MET A 1 -12.99 9.23 6.50
N GLU A 2 -11.89 9.15 5.75
CA GLU A 2 -11.70 8.06 4.79
C GLU A 2 -11.64 6.74 5.57
N ASP A 3 -12.37 5.72 5.14
CA ASP A 3 -12.44 4.42 5.81
C ASP A 3 -11.29 3.54 5.33
N TRP A 4 -10.13 3.69 5.97
CA TRP A 4 -8.91 2.95 5.65
C TRP A 4 -8.86 1.65 6.46
N THR A 5 -8.78 0.51 5.77
CA THR A 5 -8.67 -0.82 6.35
C THR A 5 -7.30 -1.42 6.10
N LEU A 6 -6.60 -1.83 7.15
CA LEU A 6 -5.32 -2.53 7.06
C LEU A 6 -5.48 -3.83 6.26
N GLN A 7 -4.69 -3.97 5.19
CA GLN A 7 -4.67 -5.14 4.33
C GLN A 7 -3.44 -6.02 4.53
N ALA A 8 -2.29 -5.42 4.81
CA ALA A 8 -1.04 -6.16 4.95
C ALA A 8 0.02 -5.38 5.73
N ARG A 9 0.98 -6.13 6.27
CA ARG A 9 2.21 -5.64 6.87
C ARG A 9 3.39 -6.40 6.28
N GLY A 10 4.58 -5.83 6.41
CA GLY A 10 5.76 -6.49 5.90
C GLY A 10 7.01 -5.64 6.00
N TRP A 11 8.02 -6.08 5.26
CA TRP A 11 9.34 -5.51 5.21
C TRP A 11 9.72 -5.19 3.77
N VAL A 12 10.32 -4.03 3.57
CA VAL A 12 11.00 -3.68 2.32
C VAL A 12 12.38 -3.15 2.67
N ASN A 13 13.41 -3.86 2.22
CA ASN A 13 14.76 -3.78 2.80
C ASN A 13 14.71 -4.01 4.33
N GLU A 14 15.15 -3.03 5.13
CA GLU A 14 15.19 -3.10 6.60
C GLU A 14 14.08 -2.26 7.26
N ARG A 15 13.00 -1.96 6.52
CA ARG A 15 11.93 -1.06 6.97
C ARG A 15 10.60 -1.77 7.01
N ASN A 16 9.93 -1.67 8.15
CA ASN A 16 8.56 -2.13 8.27
C ASN A 16 7.61 -1.19 7.51
N PHE A 17 6.57 -1.77 6.93
CA PHE A 17 5.48 -1.04 6.31
C PHE A 17 4.10 -1.60 6.69
N GLU A 18 3.08 -0.76 6.52
CA GLU A 18 1.67 -1.16 6.50
C GLU A 18 1.02 -0.70 5.20
N ILE A 19 0.17 -1.56 4.63
CA ILE A 19 -0.69 -1.24 3.48
C ILE A 19 -2.12 -1.17 4.00
N ASP A 20 -2.76 -0.02 3.84
CA ASP A 20 -4.22 0.12 4.01
C ASP A 20 -4.88 0.33 2.65
N THR A 21 -6.13 -0.11 2.52
CA THR A 21 -6.97 0.22 1.37
C THR A 21 -8.26 0.88 1.83
N SER A 22 -8.86 1.68 0.94
CA SER A 22 -10.13 2.33 1.20
C SER A 22 -11.01 2.28 -0.05
N PRO A 23 -12.31 1.96 0.08
CA PRO A 23 -13.25 2.10 -1.03
C PRO A 23 -13.52 3.59 -1.29
N GLY A 24 -13.46 4.00 -2.56
CA GLY A 24 -13.85 5.31 -3.06
C GLY A 24 -14.94 5.20 -4.13
N GLU A 25 -15.42 6.34 -4.62
CA GLU A 25 -16.52 6.41 -5.60
C GLU A 25 -16.20 5.65 -6.90
N ASP A 26 -14.94 5.68 -7.33
CA ASP A 26 -14.48 5.08 -8.59
C ASP A 26 -13.82 3.69 -8.41
N GLY A 27 -13.72 3.19 -7.17
CA GLY A 27 -13.01 1.95 -6.85
C GLY A 27 -12.11 2.08 -5.61
N TYR A 28 -11.23 1.12 -5.42
CA TYR A 28 -10.35 1.04 -4.25
C TYR A 28 -9.07 1.83 -4.47
N ARG A 29 -8.58 2.45 -3.40
CA ARG A 29 -7.27 3.11 -3.34
C ARG A 29 -6.43 2.46 -2.26
N PHE A 30 -5.12 2.64 -2.33
CA PHE A 30 -4.20 2.25 -1.26
C PHE A 30 -3.47 3.44 -0.66
N GLN A 31 -3.00 3.26 0.56
CA GLN A 31 -1.94 4.07 1.15
C GLN A 31 -0.93 3.16 1.83
N VAL A 32 0.31 3.62 1.93
CA VAL A 32 1.39 2.88 2.56
C VAL A 32 2.06 3.74 3.62
N ARG A 33 2.19 3.18 4.83
CA ARG A 33 3.00 3.75 5.91
C ARG A 33 4.31 2.98 5.99
N VAL A 34 5.43 3.63 5.70
CA VAL A 34 6.78 3.05 5.87
C VAL A 34 7.50 3.80 6.98
N LEU A 35 8.14 3.08 7.91
CA LEU A 35 8.83 3.71 9.03
C LEU A 35 9.93 4.67 8.53
N GLY A 36 9.85 5.93 8.97
CA GLY A 36 10.81 6.97 8.61
C GLY A 36 10.48 7.73 7.31
N PHE A 37 9.33 7.48 6.68
CA PHE A 37 8.89 8.15 5.46
C PHE A 37 7.55 8.87 5.68
N PRO A 38 7.25 9.94 4.91
CA PRO A 38 5.90 10.46 4.80
C PRO A 38 4.91 9.39 4.32
N LEU A 39 3.62 9.56 4.64
CA LEU A 39 2.56 8.71 4.12
C LEU A 39 2.60 8.69 2.58
N MET A 40 2.68 7.50 2.00
CA MET A 40 2.78 7.32 0.55
C MET A 40 1.44 6.88 -0.02
N ARG A 41 1.06 7.47 -1.15
CA ARG A 41 -0.19 7.20 -1.88
C ARG A 41 0.11 7.28 -3.38
N ASP A 42 -0.64 6.52 -4.18
CA ASP A 42 -0.68 6.69 -5.63
C ASP A 42 -2.09 7.19 -6.04
N SER A 43 -2.20 7.71 -7.26
CA SER A 43 -3.45 8.18 -7.86
C SER A 43 -4.25 7.06 -8.55
N GLU A 44 -3.67 5.88 -8.67
CA GLU A 44 -4.28 4.72 -9.31
C GLU A 44 -5.48 4.19 -8.49
N VAL A 45 -6.51 3.75 -9.22
CA VAL A 45 -7.75 3.21 -8.67
C VAL A 45 -7.91 1.77 -9.15
N PHE A 46 -8.30 0.89 -8.25
CA PHE A 46 -8.35 -0.57 -8.46
C PHE A 46 -9.78 -1.09 -8.31
N ALA A 47 -10.11 -2.21 -8.96
CA ALA A 47 -11.46 -2.74 -8.91
C ALA A 47 -11.82 -3.38 -7.55
N SER A 48 -10.81 -3.78 -6.77
CA SER A 48 -10.99 -4.44 -5.47
C SER A 48 -9.89 -4.07 -4.47
N ALA A 49 -10.14 -4.34 -3.18
CA ALA A 49 -9.13 -4.20 -2.13
C ALA A 49 -7.91 -5.10 -2.37
N GLU A 50 -8.10 -6.29 -2.95
CA GLU A 50 -7.02 -7.23 -3.26
C GLU A 50 -6.11 -6.70 -4.39
N GLU A 51 -6.71 -6.13 -5.43
CA GLU A 51 -5.98 -5.46 -6.50
C GLU A 51 -5.23 -4.23 -5.98
N ALA A 52 -5.87 -3.40 -5.14
CA ALA A 52 -5.22 -2.25 -4.52
C ALA A 52 -4.04 -2.66 -3.61
N ARG A 53 -4.17 -3.77 -2.87
CA ARG A 53 -3.07 -4.36 -2.09
C ARG A 53 -1.93 -4.80 -3.01
N THR A 54 -2.23 -5.46 -4.13
CA THR A 54 -1.23 -5.90 -5.11
C THR A 54 -0.52 -4.70 -5.75
N GLY A 55 -1.28 -3.65 -6.10
CA GLY A 55 -0.74 -2.39 -6.59
C GLY A 55 0.16 -1.69 -5.57
N ALA A 56 -0.21 -1.71 -4.29
CA ALA A 56 0.62 -1.15 -3.20
C ALA A 56 1.95 -1.90 -3.04
N VAL A 57 1.96 -3.23 -3.20
CA VAL A 57 3.19 -4.03 -3.21
C VAL A 57 4.09 -3.63 -4.38
N ALA A 58 3.55 -3.62 -5.61
CA ALA A 58 4.31 -3.20 -6.79
C ALA A 58 4.83 -1.76 -6.68
N PHE A 59 4.03 -0.86 -6.07
CA PHE A 59 4.43 0.51 -5.78
C PHE A 59 5.62 0.55 -4.82
N LEU A 60 5.58 -0.20 -3.72
CA LEU A 60 6.69 -0.30 -2.77
C LEU A 60 7.96 -0.84 -3.41
N GLU A 61 7.86 -1.93 -4.18
CA GLU A 61 9.01 -2.53 -4.86
C GLU A 61 9.67 -1.55 -5.83
N ARG A 62 8.87 -0.79 -6.58
CA ARG A 62 9.35 0.27 -7.47
C ARG A 62 10.00 1.42 -6.71
N GLN A 63 9.44 1.87 -5.59
CA GLN A 63 10.01 3.00 -4.85
C GLN A 63 11.32 2.66 -4.14
N PHE A 64 11.43 1.44 -3.61
CA PHE A 64 12.60 1.02 -2.85
C PHE A 64 13.60 0.19 -3.66
N GLN A 65 13.29 -0.12 -4.92
CA GLN A 65 14.11 -0.94 -5.82
C GLN A 65 14.51 -2.28 -5.16
N ALA A 66 13.59 -2.87 -4.41
CA ALA A 66 13.80 -4.04 -3.58
C ALA A 66 12.52 -4.86 -3.47
N PRO A 67 12.61 -6.19 -3.32
CA PRO A 67 11.42 -7.02 -3.12
C PRO A 67 10.73 -6.68 -1.79
N VAL A 68 9.42 -6.85 -1.77
CA VAL A 68 8.60 -6.74 -0.58
C VAL A 68 8.40 -8.11 0.03
N GLU A 69 8.62 -8.22 1.34
CA GLU A 69 8.35 -9.42 2.14
C GLU A 69 7.10 -9.18 2.99
N LEU A 70 6.06 -9.98 2.78
CA LEU A 70 4.80 -9.88 3.52
C LEU A 70 4.83 -10.81 4.74
N GLU A 71 4.24 -10.36 5.86
CA GLU A 71 4.05 -11.15 7.09
C GLU A 71 2.82 -12.07 7.05
#